data_AF-A0A0A8URK0-F1
#
_entry.id   AF-A0A0A8URK0-F1
#
_cell.length_a   1.000
_cell.length_b   1.000
_cell.length_c   1.000
_cell.angle_alpha   90.00
_cell.angle_beta   90.00
_cell.angle_gamma   90.00
#
_symmetry.space_group_name_H-M   'P 1'
#
loop_
_entity.id
_entity.type
_entity.pdbx_description
1 polymer ?
#
loop_
_entity_poly.entity_id
_entity_poly.type
_entity_poly.pdbx_seq_one_letter_code
_entity_poly.pdbx_strand_id
1 'polypeptide(L)'
;MIFIYTIFICFVLLLVVFYILSKGETMSSFFCFQRQAYRDTVVKVTFHKKLNQESKETALKALNAQRELEKRLIGKKSQTQTQRNDLNVKGSSLAVARKLNTAVSQAAGTSLIYGDNINLEEIVFTQDKDGITRTHFEAIYLANEETLAAKFKHITTDDLNRIKKDLIVKLERFKTVLDRGEFHNRLETAGKLDDCRWIIQQTIDLISCAKSLSAVIATIAIEADLLAQLGVAEDLSTGEGLQDNLVRGAKNLADGAKGLLSIFSQKDKNESNKDKEEIVITATNSAADLFADDLPNQLRESLEDRRTSLGLEINAVGSAFQLEDAREKLITRLEAYLAKRAELINTEKNDSVVIYNYRPIDRGIFYNKALQEARIEIAANFLAELKHMQLNDESRNYQSITNPQLFAQAFIRAFEKNIDVYNNLARKLPGGIPIDDIGELAVMLDEMRMEMKNIYPKDVKLSHGGISMYQQLGLNEPTQQLQNV
;
A
#
# COMPACT_ATOMS: atom_id res chain seq x y z
N MET A 1 -36.19 51.61 20.79
CA MET A 1 -36.30 50.29 20.14
C MET A 1 -35.91 49.14 21.05
N ILE A 2 -34.69 49.12 21.61
CA ILE A 2 -34.22 48.03 22.51
C ILE A 2 -35.21 47.79 23.67
N PHE A 3 -35.68 48.85 24.32
CA PHE A 3 -36.65 48.75 25.44
C PHE A 3 -37.99 48.09 25.04
N ILE A 4 -38.48 48.36 23.83
CA ILE A 4 -39.73 47.77 23.31
C ILE A 4 -39.51 46.27 23.03
N TYR A 5 -38.35 45.89 22.48
CA TYR A 5 -37.98 44.48 22.29
C TYR A 5 -37.84 43.74 23.63
N THR A 6 -37.25 44.35 24.66
CA THR A 6 -37.16 43.74 25.97
C THR A 6 -38.54 43.51 26.60
N ILE A 7 -39.43 44.50 26.53
CA ILE A 7 -40.82 44.37 27.02
C ILE A 7 -41.56 43.27 26.25
N PHE A 8 -41.40 43.22 24.93
CA PHE A 8 -42.03 42.21 24.08
C PHE A 8 -41.54 40.79 24.43
N ILE A 9 -40.22 40.60 24.60
CA ILE A 9 -39.64 39.31 25.02
C ILE A 9 -40.15 38.91 26.40
N CYS A 10 -40.20 39.84 27.36
CA CYS A 10 -40.74 39.58 28.69
C CYS A 10 -42.22 39.19 28.63
N PHE A 11 -43.03 39.86 27.81
CA PHE A 11 -44.45 39.57 27.65
C PHE A 11 -44.70 38.19 27.01
N VAL A 12 -43.91 37.83 25.99
CA VAL A 12 -43.97 36.50 25.35
C VAL A 12 -43.58 35.41 26.34
N LEU A 13 -42.50 35.60 27.11
CA LEU A 13 -42.09 34.66 28.16
C LEU A 13 -43.19 34.48 29.22
N LEU A 14 -43.85 35.57 29.60
CA LEU A 14 -44.93 35.55 30.60
C LEU A 14 -46.15 34.79 30.08
N LEU A 15 -46.51 34.97 28.81
CA LEU A 15 -47.58 34.20 28.15
C LEU A 15 -47.27 32.71 28.06
N VAL A 16 -46.01 32.34 27.75
CA VAL A 16 -45.57 30.93 27.72
C VAL A 16 -45.69 30.30 29.11
N VAL A 17 -45.23 31.01 30.15
CA VAL A 17 -45.35 30.54 31.54
C VAL A 17 -46.82 30.38 31.93
N PHE A 18 -47.68 31.33 31.59
CA PHE A 18 -49.11 31.27 31.90
C PHE A 18 -49.81 30.10 31.18
N TYR A 19 -49.45 29.87 29.93
CA TYR A 19 -49.97 28.75 29.13
C TYR A 19 -49.58 27.39 29.74
N ILE A 20 -48.32 27.21 30.17
CA ILE A 20 -47.85 25.99 30.82
C ILE A 20 -48.59 25.75 32.14
N LEU A 21 -48.72 26.79 32.98
CA LEU A 21 -49.46 26.71 34.24
C LEU A 21 -50.94 26.37 34.03
N SER A 22 -51.55 26.89 32.95
CA SER A 22 -52.96 26.63 32.64
C SER A 22 -53.27 25.18 32.26
N LYS A 23 -52.26 24.41 31.81
CA LYS A 23 -52.40 22.99 31.50
C LYS A 23 -52.23 22.06 32.71
N GLY A 24 -52.00 22.61 33.90
CA GLY A 24 -51.77 21.81 35.11
C GLY A 24 -50.41 21.10 35.12
N GLU A 25 -49.52 21.44 34.19
CA GLU A 25 -48.15 20.94 34.17
C GLU A 25 -47.31 21.80 35.11
N THR A 26 -46.60 21.18 36.06
CA THR A 26 -45.71 21.90 36.96
C THR A 26 -44.51 22.44 36.17
N MET A 27 -44.03 23.65 36.46
CA MET A 27 -42.81 24.20 35.82
C MET A 27 -41.58 23.26 35.93
N SER A 28 -41.60 22.33 36.89
CA SER A 28 -40.60 21.26 37.04
C SER A 28 -40.63 20.20 35.94
N SER A 29 -41.77 19.93 35.29
CA SER A 29 -41.83 19.02 34.12
C SER A 29 -41.28 19.69 32.86
N PHE A 30 -41.41 21.02 32.74
CA PHE A 30 -40.90 21.80 31.61
C PHE A 30 -39.39 22.05 31.70
N PHE A 31 -38.89 22.28 32.92
CA PHE A 31 -37.48 22.45 33.24
C PHE A 31 -36.98 21.30 34.12
N CYS A 32 -37.14 20.08 33.65
CA CYS A 32 -36.56 18.90 34.29
C CYS A 32 -35.02 18.90 34.08
N PHE A 33 -34.33 19.91 34.62
CA PHE A 33 -32.87 19.98 34.64
C PHE A 33 -32.38 19.26 35.88
N GLN A 34 -32.35 17.93 35.83
CA GLN A 34 -31.48 17.19 36.74
C GLN A 34 -30.03 17.58 36.43
N ARG A 35 -29.35 18.23 37.38
CA ARG A 35 -27.91 18.46 37.34
C ARG A 35 -27.20 17.12 37.42
N GLN A 36 -27.04 16.45 36.28
CA GLN A 36 -26.32 15.19 36.19
C GLN A 36 -24.82 15.50 36.22
N ALA A 37 -24.19 15.32 37.38
CA ALA A 37 -22.74 15.40 37.48
C ALA A 37 -22.09 14.27 36.66
N TYR A 38 -21.05 14.58 35.89
CA TYR A 38 -20.27 13.60 35.11
C TYR A 38 -19.29 12.75 35.93
N ARG A 39 -19.24 12.94 37.26
CA ARG A 39 -18.08 12.54 38.08
C ARG A 39 -17.72 11.04 37.99
N ASP A 40 -18.67 10.17 37.67
CA ASP A 40 -18.45 8.72 37.71
C ASP A 40 -18.70 7.99 36.37
N THR A 41 -19.01 8.71 35.28
CA THR A 41 -19.37 8.05 34.01
C THR A 41 -18.14 7.86 33.13
N VAL A 42 -17.79 6.60 32.88
CA VAL A 42 -16.68 6.21 31.98
C VAL A 42 -17.27 5.48 30.78
N VAL A 43 -17.05 6.02 29.59
CA VAL A 43 -17.39 5.36 28.34
C VAL A 43 -16.29 4.37 28.01
N LYS A 44 -16.61 3.07 28.09
CA LYS A 44 -15.70 1.96 27.83
C LYS A 44 -15.88 1.46 26.41
N VAL A 45 -14.88 1.66 25.57
CA VAL A 45 -14.86 1.14 24.20
C VAL A 45 -13.96 -0.08 24.15
N THR A 46 -14.52 -1.23 23.77
CA THR A 46 -13.80 -2.50 23.69
C THR A 46 -13.62 -2.90 22.24
N PHE A 47 -12.37 -3.01 21.80
CA PHE A 47 -12.01 -3.45 20.46
C PHE A 47 -11.32 -4.81 20.53
N HIS A 48 -11.82 -5.81 19.81
CA HIS A 48 -11.17 -7.11 19.71
C HIS A 48 -10.14 -7.10 18.58
N LYS A 49 -8.85 -7.13 18.92
CA LYS A 49 -7.75 -7.36 17.97
C LYS A 49 -7.86 -8.77 17.41
N LYS A 50 -8.10 -8.91 16.11
CA LYS A 50 -7.60 -10.06 15.36
C LYS A 50 -6.15 -9.73 15.00
N LEU A 51 -5.19 -10.41 15.64
CA LEU A 51 -3.76 -10.20 15.42
C LEU A 51 -3.40 -10.44 13.94
N ASN A 52 -2.71 -9.47 13.34
CA ASN A 52 -1.58 -9.74 12.46
C ASN A 52 -0.61 -8.56 12.59
N GLN A 53 0.51 -8.81 13.27
CA GLN A 53 1.48 -7.81 13.72
C GLN A 53 2.70 -7.73 12.79
N GLU A 54 2.66 -8.36 11.61
CA GLU A 54 3.86 -8.77 10.86
C GLU A 54 4.31 -7.80 9.74
N SER A 55 3.45 -6.95 9.16
CA SER A 55 3.78 -6.32 7.86
C SER A 55 4.82 -5.18 7.90
N LYS A 56 4.89 -4.37 8.97
CA LYS A 56 5.98 -3.38 9.15
C LYS A 56 7.30 -4.05 9.53
N GLU A 57 7.23 -5.23 10.13
CA GLU A 57 8.42 -6.03 10.41
C GLU A 57 8.97 -6.66 9.14
N THR A 58 8.17 -7.08 8.16
CA THR A 58 8.68 -7.84 7.00
C THR A 58 9.58 -7.03 6.07
N ALA A 59 9.18 -5.81 5.67
CA ALA A 59 10.03 -4.97 4.81
C ALA A 59 11.31 -4.53 5.54
N LEU A 60 11.21 -4.22 6.84
CA LEU A 60 12.35 -3.89 7.67
C LEU A 60 13.27 -5.10 7.91
N LYS A 61 12.70 -6.30 8.08
CA LYS A 61 13.44 -7.57 8.17
C LYS A 61 14.18 -7.86 6.86
N ALA A 62 13.51 -7.69 5.72
CA ALA A 62 14.14 -7.85 4.40
C ALA A 62 15.28 -6.85 4.20
N LEU A 63 15.10 -5.58 4.59
CA LEU A 63 16.15 -4.57 4.52
C LEU A 63 17.31 -4.85 5.49
N ASN A 64 17.02 -5.35 6.69
CA ASN A 64 18.07 -5.76 7.62
C ASN A 64 18.82 -6.99 7.11
N ALA A 65 18.14 -7.95 6.50
CA ALA A 65 18.77 -9.07 5.81
C ALA A 65 19.68 -8.60 4.67
N GLN A 66 19.28 -7.54 3.94
CA GLN A 66 20.12 -6.90 2.93
C GLN A 66 21.41 -6.33 3.54
N ARG A 67 21.31 -5.58 4.63
CA ARG A 67 22.47 -5.01 5.31
C ARG A 67 23.44 -6.10 5.80
N GLU A 68 22.91 -7.20 6.34
CA GLU A 68 23.73 -8.34 6.75
C GLU A 68 24.38 -9.06 5.56
N LEU A 69 23.68 -9.17 4.42
CA LEU A 69 24.26 -9.65 3.17
C LEU A 69 25.41 -8.75 2.72
N GLU A 70 25.19 -7.43 2.61
CA GLU A 70 26.24 -6.48 2.23
C GLU A 70 27.46 -6.57 3.15
N LYS A 71 27.23 -6.64 4.47
CA LYS A 71 28.27 -6.80 5.49
C LYS A 71 29.08 -8.08 5.31
N ARG A 72 28.41 -9.21 5.02
CA ARG A 72 29.08 -10.48 4.68
C ARG A 72 29.92 -10.36 3.42
N LEU A 73 29.43 -9.62 2.42
CA LEU A 73 30.10 -9.48 1.14
C LEU A 73 31.26 -8.48 1.18
N ILE A 74 31.32 -7.51 2.12
CA ILE A 74 32.37 -6.49 2.20
C ILE A 74 33.79 -7.05 2.07
N GLY A 75 34.11 -8.13 2.79
CA GLY A 75 35.44 -8.76 2.74
C GLY A 75 35.74 -9.50 1.45
N LYS A 76 34.72 -9.74 0.61
CA LYS A 76 34.78 -10.47 -0.66
C LYS A 76 34.57 -9.57 -1.87
N LYS A 77 34.26 -8.29 -1.67
CA LYS A 77 34.17 -7.28 -2.73
C LYS A 77 35.54 -7.23 -3.40
N SER A 78 35.68 -7.91 -4.53
CA SER A 78 36.82 -7.67 -5.41
C SER A 78 36.53 -6.27 -5.94
N GLN A 79 37.27 -5.26 -5.50
CA GLN A 79 37.04 -3.89 -5.96
C GLN A 79 37.48 -3.75 -7.42
N THR A 80 36.80 -4.42 -8.34
CA THR A 80 36.85 -4.16 -9.77
C THR A 80 36.02 -2.92 -10.03
N GLN A 81 36.61 -1.75 -9.75
CA GLN A 81 36.04 -0.43 -10.08
C GLN A 81 35.55 -0.38 -11.54
N THR A 82 36.21 -1.14 -12.43
CA THR A 82 35.82 -1.38 -13.81
C THR A 82 34.42 -1.99 -13.94
N GLN A 83 34.08 -3.05 -13.21
CA GLN A 83 32.76 -3.67 -13.32
C GLN A 83 31.62 -2.85 -12.70
N ARG A 84 31.94 -1.82 -11.90
CA ARG A 84 30.91 -0.89 -11.38
C ARG A 84 30.64 0.26 -12.34
N ASN A 85 31.71 0.82 -12.92
CA ASN A 85 31.66 2.10 -13.63
C ASN A 85 31.82 2.00 -15.15
N ASP A 86 32.26 0.86 -15.69
CA ASP A 86 32.49 0.70 -17.13
C ASP A 86 31.18 0.38 -17.86
N LEU A 87 30.75 1.31 -18.71
CA LEU A 87 29.57 1.16 -19.57
C LEU A 87 29.71 0.04 -20.60
N ASN A 88 30.94 -0.35 -20.92
CA ASN A 88 31.20 -1.41 -21.90
C ASN A 88 31.06 -2.81 -21.29
N VAL A 89 31.03 -2.91 -19.96
CA VAL A 89 30.75 -4.17 -19.25
C VAL A 89 29.25 -4.32 -19.12
N LYS A 90 28.68 -5.31 -19.82
CA LYS A 90 27.24 -5.53 -19.94
C LYS A 90 26.49 -5.54 -18.60
N GLY A 91 26.99 -6.27 -17.61
CA GLY A 91 26.36 -6.35 -16.29
C GLY A 91 26.83 -5.30 -15.30
N SER A 92 27.56 -4.25 -15.72
CA SER A 92 28.02 -3.24 -14.78
C SER A 92 26.87 -2.52 -14.10
N SER A 93 27.08 -2.08 -12.85
CA SER A 93 26.09 -1.36 -12.07
C SER A 93 25.51 -0.18 -12.85
N LEU A 94 26.39 0.58 -13.53
CA LEU A 94 26.02 1.71 -14.37
C LEU A 94 25.23 1.29 -15.62
N ALA A 95 25.64 0.22 -16.32
CA ALA A 95 24.93 -0.26 -17.50
C ALA A 95 23.51 -0.75 -17.15
N VAL A 96 23.36 -1.49 -16.05
CA VAL A 96 22.05 -1.96 -15.56
C VAL A 96 21.15 -0.79 -15.17
N ALA A 97 21.66 0.19 -14.40
CA ALA A 97 20.89 1.37 -14.01
C ALA A 97 20.37 2.15 -15.24
N ARG A 98 21.20 2.32 -16.28
CA ARG A 98 20.79 2.98 -17.53
C ARG A 98 19.76 2.19 -18.30
N LYS A 99 19.89 0.86 -18.36
CA LYS A 99 18.91 0.02 -19.04
C LYS A 99 17.56 0.00 -18.33
N LEU A 100 17.55 -0.01 -17.00
CA LEU A 100 16.31 0.16 -16.21
C LEU A 100 15.67 1.52 -16.51
N ASN A 101 16.45 2.61 -16.51
CA ASN A 101 15.95 3.94 -16.85
C ASN A 101 15.41 4.00 -18.29
N THR A 102 16.08 3.35 -19.24
CA THR A 102 15.65 3.28 -20.64
C THR A 102 14.37 2.47 -20.79
N ALA A 103 14.28 1.31 -20.14
CA ALA A 103 13.08 0.46 -20.13
C ALA A 103 11.86 1.24 -19.63
N VAL A 104 12.02 1.94 -18.51
CA VAL A 104 10.96 2.78 -17.96
C VAL A 104 10.64 3.98 -18.87
N SER A 105 11.65 4.64 -19.42
CA SER A 105 11.45 5.79 -20.32
C SER A 105 10.74 5.41 -21.61
N GLN A 106 11.03 4.23 -22.18
CA GLN A 106 10.35 3.71 -23.35
C GLN A 106 8.90 3.32 -23.05
N ALA A 107 8.66 2.62 -21.94
CA ALA A 107 7.32 2.15 -21.59
C ALA A 107 6.39 3.29 -21.14
N ALA A 108 6.91 4.24 -20.35
CA ALA A 108 6.10 5.24 -19.67
C ALA A 108 6.37 6.68 -20.13
N GLY A 109 7.33 6.92 -21.04
CA GLY A 109 7.66 8.26 -21.55
C GLY A 109 8.22 9.22 -20.49
N THR A 110 8.89 8.70 -19.45
CA THR A 110 9.41 9.50 -18.33
C THR A 110 10.74 8.93 -17.81
N SER A 111 11.64 9.79 -17.34
CA SER A 111 12.91 9.37 -16.74
C SER A 111 12.73 9.02 -15.26
N LEU A 112 13.50 8.05 -14.77
CA LEU A 112 13.60 7.71 -13.35
C LEU A 112 14.40 8.78 -12.61
N ILE A 113 13.68 9.74 -12.01
CA ILE A 113 14.24 10.76 -11.12
C ILE A 113 13.51 10.64 -9.78
N TYR A 114 14.30 10.59 -8.71
CA TYR A 114 13.88 10.48 -7.31
C TYR A 114 14.10 11.82 -6.61
N GLY A 115 13.09 12.29 -5.88
CA GLY A 115 13.15 13.60 -5.22
C GLY A 115 13.45 14.74 -6.20
N ASP A 116 14.25 15.72 -5.76
CA ASP A 116 14.48 16.97 -6.51
C ASP A 116 15.56 16.90 -7.59
N ASN A 117 16.23 15.75 -7.81
CA ASN A 117 17.13 15.46 -8.98
C ASN A 117 17.97 14.16 -8.87
N ILE A 118 17.67 13.25 -7.95
CA ILE A 118 18.52 12.06 -7.72
C ILE A 118 18.18 10.99 -8.75
N ASN A 119 19.15 10.52 -9.53
CA ASN A 119 18.91 9.48 -10.52
C ASN A 119 19.26 8.07 -9.99
N LEU A 120 18.91 7.02 -10.74
CA LEU A 120 19.17 5.64 -10.34
C LEU A 120 20.67 5.32 -10.23
N GLU A 121 21.52 5.99 -11.02
CA GLU A 121 22.98 5.83 -10.93
C GLU A 121 23.49 6.34 -9.57
N GLU A 122 23.02 7.50 -9.13
CA GLU A 122 23.35 8.10 -7.84
C GLU A 122 22.86 7.23 -6.67
N ILE A 123 21.67 6.63 -6.76
CA ILE A 123 21.17 5.70 -5.73
C ILE A 123 22.06 4.46 -5.60
N VAL A 124 22.54 3.94 -6.73
CA VAL A 124 23.39 2.76 -6.76
C VAL A 124 24.79 3.03 -6.20
N PHE A 125 25.33 4.23 -6.38
CA PHE A 125 26.69 4.54 -5.93
C PHE A 125 26.76 5.23 -4.57
N THR A 126 25.66 5.80 -4.07
CA THR A 126 25.65 6.48 -2.78
C THR A 126 25.61 5.46 -1.65
N GLN A 127 26.77 5.28 -1.02
CA GLN A 127 26.97 4.50 0.20
C GLN A 127 27.54 5.40 1.29
N ASP A 128 27.09 5.20 2.52
CA ASP A 128 27.69 5.84 3.69
C ASP A 128 29.11 5.34 3.93
N LYS A 129 29.80 5.97 4.90
CA LYS A 129 31.19 5.64 5.26
C LYS A 129 31.41 4.19 5.69
N ASP A 130 30.36 3.48 6.06
CA ASP A 130 30.39 2.06 6.43
C ASP A 130 30.42 1.10 5.22
N GLY A 131 30.13 1.60 4.01
CA GLY A 131 30.04 0.80 2.78
C GLY A 131 28.88 -0.22 2.76
N ILE A 132 27.92 -0.06 3.68
CA ILE A 132 26.74 -0.93 3.88
C ILE A 132 25.47 -0.11 3.72
N THR A 133 25.40 1.04 4.38
CA THR A 133 24.18 1.84 4.43
C THR A 133 24.03 2.61 3.12
N ARG A 134 22.86 2.46 2.48
CA ARG A 134 22.51 3.10 1.22
C ARG A 134 21.33 4.03 1.43
N THR A 135 21.59 5.23 1.94
CA THR A 135 20.57 6.15 2.47
C THR A 135 19.41 6.39 1.50
N HIS A 136 19.70 6.61 0.21
CA HIS A 136 18.66 6.84 -0.79
C HIS A 136 17.85 5.58 -1.09
N PHE A 137 18.51 4.42 -1.25
CA PHE A 137 17.82 3.15 -1.46
C PHE A 137 16.90 2.81 -0.27
N GLU A 138 17.39 2.94 0.96
CA GLU A 138 16.61 2.63 2.15
C GLU A 138 15.41 3.56 2.31
N ALA A 139 15.60 4.86 2.02
CA ALA A 139 14.51 5.82 2.02
C ALA A 139 13.43 5.47 0.98
N ILE A 140 13.85 5.08 -0.23
CA ILE A 140 12.94 4.63 -1.29
C ILE A 140 12.23 3.33 -0.92
N TYR A 141 12.96 2.36 -0.40
CA TYR A 141 12.44 1.02 -0.10
C TYR A 141 11.47 1.02 1.09
N LEU A 142 11.71 1.88 2.08
CA LEU A 142 10.84 2.05 3.24
C LEU A 142 9.72 3.09 3.02
N ALA A 143 9.72 3.80 1.89
CA ALA A 143 8.68 4.75 1.57
C ALA A 143 7.31 4.05 1.53
N ASN A 144 6.30 4.72 2.08
CA ASN A 144 4.91 4.25 1.99
C ASN A 144 4.21 4.75 0.72
N GLU A 145 4.89 5.55 -0.10
CA GLU A 145 4.38 6.12 -1.35
C GLU A 145 5.36 5.90 -2.51
N GLU A 146 4.87 6.05 -3.74
CA GLU A 146 5.71 6.04 -4.94
C GLU A 146 6.61 7.29 -4.97
N THR A 147 7.92 7.07 -5.09
CA THR A 147 8.96 8.11 -5.00
C THR A 147 9.46 8.58 -6.37
N LEU A 148 9.04 7.92 -7.46
CA LEU A 148 9.28 8.36 -8.84
C LEU A 148 8.35 9.52 -9.26
N ALA A 149 8.60 10.04 -10.46
CA ALA A 149 7.80 11.09 -11.09
C ALA A 149 6.29 10.85 -10.97
N ALA A 150 5.50 11.93 -10.88
CA ALA A 150 4.06 11.89 -10.61
C ALA A 150 3.26 10.91 -11.48
N LYS A 151 3.72 10.63 -12.70
CA LYS A 151 3.11 9.66 -13.63
C LYS A 151 3.14 8.21 -13.14
N PHE A 152 4.13 7.83 -12.33
CA PHE A 152 4.23 6.50 -11.71
C PHE A 152 3.39 6.35 -10.44
N LYS A 153 2.93 7.47 -9.85
CA LYS A 153 1.99 7.44 -8.70
C LYS A 153 0.65 6.77 -9.03
N HIS A 154 0.43 6.40 -10.29
CA HIS A 154 -0.79 5.81 -10.79
C HIS A 154 -0.68 4.31 -11.09
N ILE A 155 0.43 3.63 -10.75
CA ILE A 155 0.52 2.18 -10.86
C ILE A 155 -0.42 1.50 -9.86
N THR A 156 -1.22 0.53 -10.30
CA THR A 156 -2.14 -0.17 -9.38
C THR A 156 -1.42 -1.22 -8.54
N THR A 157 -2.01 -1.64 -7.41
CA THR A 157 -1.46 -2.73 -6.59
C THR A 157 -1.44 -4.05 -7.36
N ASP A 158 -2.43 -4.29 -8.22
CA ASP A 158 -2.48 -5.47 -9.08
C ASP A 158 -1.41 -5.41 -10.17
N ASP A 159 -1.16 -4.24 -10.76
CA ASP A 159 -0.07 -4.04 -11.71
C ASP A 159 1.30 -4.23 -11.03
N LEU A 160 1.49 -3.64 -9.84
CA LEU A 160 2.71 -3.81 -9.07
C LEU A 160 2.92 -5.29 -8.70
N ASN A 161 1.88 -5.98 -8.23
CA ASN A 161 1.95 -7.41 -7.90
C ASN A 161 2.19 -8.27 -9.13
N ARG A 162 1.62 -7.92 -10.29
CA ARG A 162 1.92 -8.57 -11.57
C ARG A 162 3.38 -8.39 -11.93
N ILE A 163 3.88 -7.15 -11.92
CA ILE A 163 5.29 -6.84 -12.20
C ILE A 163 6.22 -7.62 -11.24
N LYS A 164 5.93 -7.58 -9.94
CA LYS A 164 6.68 -8.34 -8.92
C LYS A 164 6.69 -9.82 -9.26
N LYS A 165 5.53 -10.41 -9.56
CA LYS A 165 5.40 -11.82 -9.90
C LYS A 165 6.17 -12.18 -11.16
N ASP A 166 6.07 -11.37 -12.22
CA ASP A 166 6.77 -11.59 -13.49
C ASP A 166 8.30 -11.58 -13.28
N LEU A 167 8.79 -10.61 -12.50
CA LEU A 167 10.21 -10.50 -12.15
C LEU A 167 10.68 -11.64 -11.25
N ILE A 168 9.89 -12.01 -10.24
CA ILE A 168 10.19 -13.14 -9.35
C ILE A 168 10.25 -14.45 -10.14
N VAL A 169 9.33 -14.68 -11.07
CA VAL A 169 9.36 -15.87 -11.94
C VAL A 169 10.65 -15.92 -12.76
N LYS A 170 11.16 -14.79 -13.25
CA LYS A 170 12.45 -14.73 -13.95
C LYS A 170 13.62 -15.06 -13.01
N LEU A 171 13.64 -14.51 -11.80
CA LEU A 171 14.66 -14.79 -10.79
C LEU A 171 14.63 -16.26 -10.33
N GLU A 172 13.45 -16.85 -10.15
CA GLU A 172 13.28 -18.27 -9.79
C GLU A 172 13.74 -19.19 -10.92
N ARG A 173 13.44 -18.85 -12.18
CA ARG A 173 14.00 -19.57 -13.34
C ARG A 173 15.53 -19.49 -13.35
N PHE A 174 16.10 -18.32 -13.08
CA PHE A 174 17.54 -18.16 -13.03
C PHE A 174 18.20 -19.00 -11.92
N LYS A 175 17.54 -19.21 -10.77
CA LYS A 175 18.05 -20.15 -9.74
C LYS A 175 18.25 -21.56 -10.30
N THR A 176 17.35 -22.03 -11.16
CA THR A 176 17.52 -23.34 -11.80
C THR A 176 18.74 -23.40 -12.74
N VAL A 177 19.12 -22.26 -13.33
CA VAL A 177 20.34 -22.10 -14.11
C VAL A 177 21.57 -22.06 -13.19
N LEU A 178 21.48 -21.39 -12.04
CA LEU A 178 22.56 -21.39 -11.04
C LEU A 178 22.91 -22.79 -10.52
N ASP A 179 21.97 -23.72 -10.55
CA ASP A 179 22.16 -25.07 -10.05
C ASP A 179 22.70 -26.05 -11.12
N ARG A 180 22.92 -25.61 -12.37
CA ARG A 180 23.28 -26.50 -13.49
C ARG A 180 24.21 -25.82 -14.52
N GLY A 181 24.95 -26.64 -15.27
CA GLY A 181 25.68 -26.18 -16.46
C GLY A 181 27.04 -25.51 -16.21
N GLU A 182 27.58 -24.88 -17.25
CA GLU A 182 28.94 -24.30 -17.24
C GLU A 182 29.07 -23.11 -16.29
N PHE A 183 28.01 -22.31 -16.16
CA PHE A 183 27.98 -21.16 -15.25
C PHE A 183 28.08 -21.60 -13.78
N HIS A 184 27.35 -22.65 -13.39
CA HIS A 184 27.43 -23.26 -12.06
C HIS A 184 28.87 -23.66 -11.70
N ASN A 185 29.51 -24.49 -12.55
CA ASN A 185 30.86 -24.98 -12.31
C ASN A 185 31.89 -23.86 -12.17
N ARG A 186 31.73 -22.77 -12.94
CA ARG A 186 32.62 -21.59 -12.84
C ARG A 186 32.43 -20.85 -11.54
N LEU A 187 31.19 -20.60 -11.12
CA LEU A 187 30.91 -19.95 -9.84
C LEU A 187 31.37 -20.79 -8.65
N GLU A 188 31.22 -22.12 -8.74
CA GLU A 188 31.70 -23.05 -7.72
C GLU A 188 33.24 -23.04 -7.66
N THR A 189 33.92 -23.13 -8.80
CA THR A 189 35.38 -23.04 -8.89
C THR A 189 35.92 -21.71 -8.36
N ALA A 190 35.19 -20.61 -8.60
CA ALA A 190 35.53 -19.28 -8.10
C ALA A 190 35.16 -19.07 -6.62
N GLY A 191 34.47 -20.01 -5.96
CA GLY A 191 33.97 -19.86 -4.59
C GLY A 191 32.90 -18.79 -4.42
N LYS A 192 32.16 -18.46 -5.50
CA LYS A 192 31.16 -17.37 -5.56
C LYS A 192 29.72 -17.86 -5.67
N LEU A 193 29.50 -19.16 -5.88
CA LEU A 193 28.18 -19.75 -6.12
C LEU A 193 27.17 -19.44 -4.99
N ASP A 194 27.55 -19.69 -3.75
CA ASP A 194 26.64 -19.49 -2.62
C ASP A 194 26.32 -18.02 -2.39
N ASP A 195 27.29 -17.12 -2.56
CA ASP A 195 27.06 -15.69 -2.42
C ASP A 195 26.15 -15.17 -3.55
N CYS A 196 26.28 -15.70 -4.78
CA CYS A 196 25.36 -15.41 -5.88
C CYS A 196 23.94 -15.93 -5.58
N ARG A 197 23.79 -17.16 -5.07
CA ARG A 197 22.47 -17.69 -4.65
C ARG A 197 21.81 -16.82 -3.58
N TRP A 198 22.60 -16.35 -2.61
CA TRP A 198 22.12 -15.46 -1.56
C TRP A 198 21.63 -14.12 -2.12
N ILE A 199 22.39 -13.50 -3.04
CA ILE A 199 21.96 -12.28 -3.72
C ILE A 199 20.63 -12.50 -4.47
N ILE A 200 20.51 -13.58 -5.24
CA ILE A 200 19.27 -13.85 -5.98
C ILE A 200 18.08 -14.11 -5.05
N GLN A 201 18.27 -14.86 -3.96
CA GLN A 201 17.23 -15.07 -2.95
C GLN A 201 16.80 -13.74 -2.32
N GLN A 202 17.77 -12.93 -1.92
CA GLN A 202 17.52 -11.66 -1.29
C GLN A 202 16.84 -10.66 -2.25
N THR A 203 17.19 -10.68 -3.54
CA THR A 203 16.49 -9.93 -4.59
C THR A 203 15.01 -10.30 -4.63
N ILE A 204 14.68 -11.61 -4.59
CA ILE A 204 13.30 -12.10 -4.57
C ILE A 204 12.58 -11.61 -3.32
N ASP A 205 13.21 -11.72 -2.15
CA ASP A 205 12.60 -11.33 -0.88
C ASP A 205 12.33 -9.82 -0.82
N LEU A 206 13.27 -9.01 -1.30
CA LEU A 206 13.11 -7.55 -1.40
C LEU A 206 12.00 -7.17 -2.39
N ILE A 207 12.00 -7.75 -3.60
CA ILE A 207 10.94 -7.47 -4.59
C ILE A 207 9.57 -7.89 -4.03
N SER A 208 9.48 -9.04 -3.37
CA SER A 208 8.25 -9.55 -2.75
C SER A 208 7.70 -8.61 -1.67
N CYS A 209 8.58 -7.94 -0.93
CA CYS A 209 8.20 -7.02 0.14
C CYS A 209 8.08 -5.55 -0.32
N ALA A 210 8.50 -5.24 -1.55
CA ALA A 210 8.45 -3.88 -2.08
C ALA A 210 7.01 -3.36 -2.19
N LYS A 211 6.80 -2.12 -1.73
CA LYS A 211 5.50 -1.42 -1.69
C LYS A 211 5.24 -0.52 -2.90
N SER A 212 6.25 -0.27 -3.71
CA SER A 212 6.23 0.71 -4.80
C SER A 212 7.07 0.22 -5.98
N LEU A 213 6.82 0.78 -7.17
CA LEU A 213 7.62 0.46 -8.35
C LEU A 213 9.04 0.99 -8.19
N SER A 214 9.18 2.19 -7.61
CA SER A 214 10.48 2.74 -7.19
C SER A 214 11.32 1.76 -6.39
N ALA A 215 10.73 1.14 -5.36
CA ALA A 215 11.41 0.16 -4.52
C ALA A 215 11.83 -1.08 -5.32
N VAL A 216 10.96 -1.62 -6.19
CA VAL A 216 11.30 -2.75 -7.07
C VAL A 216 12.49 -2.42 -7.98
N ILE A 217 12.46 -1.26 -8.64
CA ILE A 217 13.51 -0.82 -9.57
C ILE A 217 14.83 -0.59 -8.82
N ALA A 218 14.76 0.08 -7.67
CA ALA A 218 15.93 0.34 -6.85
C ALA A 218 16.53 -0.97 -6.35
N THR A 219 15.73 -1.94 -5.91
CA THR A 219 16.19 -3.28 -5.53
C THR A 219 16.97 -3.94 -6.68
N ILE A 220 16.41 -4.00 -7.90
CA ILE A 220 17.13 -4.62 -9.03
C ILE A 220 18.48 -3.93 -9.28
N ALA A 221 18.53 -2.60 -9.18
CA ALA A 221 19.75 -1.84 -9.41
C ALA A 221 20.81 -2.08 -8.30
N ILE A 222 20.39 -2.15 -7.03
CA ILE A 222 21.29 -2.44 -5.90
C ILE A 222 21.85 -3.85 -5.98
N GLU A 223 21.01 -4.84 -6.32
CA GLU A 223 21.44 -6.24 -6.41
C GLU A 223 22.39 -6.48 -7.60
N ALA A 224 22.18 -5.78 -8.71
CA ALA A 224 23.14 -5.75 -9.82
C ALA A 224 24.52 -5.22 -9.38
N ASP A 225 24.55 -4.18 -8.54
CA ASP A 225 25.80 -3.64 -8.00
C ASP A 225 26.49 -4.62 -7.04
N LEU A 226 25.75 -5.41 -6.26
CA LEU A 226 26.34 -6.47 -5.45
C LEU A 226 26.95 -7.58 -6.31
N LEU A 227 26.29 -7.98 -7.41
CA LEU A 227 26.84 -8.96 -8.35
C LEU A 227 28.09 -8.44 -9.08
N ALA A 228 28.10 -7.15 -9.43
CA ALA A 228 29.28 -6.49 -10.01
C ALA A 228 30.45 -6.43 -9.02
N GLN A 229 30.18 -6.10 -7.75
CA GLN A 229 31.20 -6.11 -6.69
C GLN A 229 31.73 -7.52 -6.39
N LEU A 230 30.94 -8.56 -6.65
CA LEU A 230 31.38 -9.95 -6.57
C LEU A 230 32.17 -10.41 -7.79
N GLY A 231 32.29 -9.62 -8.85
CA GLY A 231 32.97 -10.07 -10.06
C GLY A 231 32.15 -11.06 -10.89
N VAL A 232 30.81 -11.06 -10.76
CA VAL A 232 29.89 -12.02 -11.40
C VAL A 232 29.07 -11.35 -12.52
N ALA A 233 29.29 -10.05 -12.75
CA ALA A 233 28.58 -9.23 -13.72
C ALA A 233 29.14 -9.26 -15.16
N GLU A 234 30.23 -9.98 -15.41
CA GLU A 234 30.74 -10.15 -16.77
C GLU A 234 29.95 -11.22 -17.53
N ASP A 235 29.60 -10.88 -18.77
CA ASP A 235 28.96 -11.80 -19.70
C ASP A 235 29.96 -12.92 -20.05
N LEU A 236 29.47 -14.15 -20.19
CA LEU A 236 30.28 -15.32 -20.49
C LEU A 236 30.99 -15.21 -21.85
N SER A 237 30.61 -14.24 -22.68
CA SER A 237 31.12 -14.01 -24.03
C SER A 237 32.45 -13.26 -24.12
N THR A 238 32.89 -12.55 -23.06
CA THR A 238 34.03 -11.61 -23.16
C THR A 238 35.38 -12.10 -22.64
N GLY A 239 35.45 -13.26 -21.98
CA GLY A 239 36.72 -13.77 -21.43
C GLY A 239 37.28 -14.95 -22.22
N GLU A 240 38.22 -14.71 -23.14
CA GLU A 240 39.16 -15.66 -23.82
C GLU A 240 38.60 -16.98 -24.43
N GLY A 241 37.32 -17.29 -24.24
CA GLY A 241 36.66 -18.50 -24.70
C GLY A 241 36.04 -18.37 -26.09
N LEU A 242 36.12 -17.22 -26.76
CA LEU A 242 35.60 -17.08 -28.12
C LEU A 242 36.39 -17.95 -29.10
N GLN A 243 37.70 -18.09 -28.90
CA GLN A 243 38.54 -18.98 -29.70
C GLN A 243 38.25 -20.45 -29.41
N ASP A 244 38.10 -20.80 -28.12
CA ASP A 244 37.78 -22.17 -27.71
C ASP A 244 36.36 -22.60 -28.10
N ASN A 245 35.38 -21.69 -28.06
CA ASN A 245 34.00 -21.97 -28.47
C ASN A 245 33.82 -21.91 -29.99
N LEU A 246 34.63 -21.15 -30.74
CA LEU A 246 34.71 -21.27 -32.19
C LEU A 246 35.35 -22.59 -32.62
N VAL A 247 36.40 -23.04 -31.93
CA VAL A 247 37.04 -24.34 -32.18
C VAL A 247 36.12 -25.49 -31.81
N ARG A 248 35.43 -25.40 -30.66
CA ARG A 248 34.47 -26.42 -30.19
C ARG A 248 33.18 -26.39 -31.00
N GLY A 249 32.71 -25.21 -31.41
CA GLY A 249 31.60 -25.02 -32.34
C GLY A 249 31.91 -25.58 -33.72
N ALA A 250 33.10 -25.34 -34.28
CA ALA A 250 33.55 -25.93 -35.53
C ALA A 250 33.70 -27.45 -35.44
N LYS A 251 34.17 -27.97 -34.31
CA LYS A 251 34.28 -29.41 -34.05
C LYS A 251 32.90 -30.08 -33.93
N ASN A 252 31.97 -29.45 -33.20
CA ASN A 252 30.59 -29.92 -33.08
C ASN A 252 29.82 -29.80 -34.40
N LEU A 253 30.13 -28.80 -35.25
CA LEU A 253 29.57 -28.69 -36.59
C LEU A 253 30.14 -29.77 -37.52
N ALA A 254 31.44 -30.10 -37.40
CA ALA A 254 32.08 -31.18 -38.16
C ALA A 254 31.58 -32.57 -37.71
N ASP A 255 31.37 -32.77 -36.42
CA ASP A 255 30.83 -34.00 -35.85
C ASP A 255 29.32 -34.12 -36.10
N GLY A 256 28.59 -32.99 -36.10
CA GLY A 256 27.20 -32.89 -36.53
C GLY A 256 27.02 -33.13 -38.03
N ALA A 257 27.96 -32.70 -38.88
CA ALA A 257 27.98 -33.00 -40.30
C ALA A 257 28.29 -34.49 -40.58
N LYS A 258 29.17 -35.11 -39.78
CA LYS A 258 29.37 -36.58 -39.79
C LYS A 258 28.14 -37.34 -39.30
N GLY A 259 27.45 -36.83 -38.28
CA GLY A 259 26.18 -37.35 -37.79
C GLY A 259 25.08 -37.25 -38.84
N LEU A 260 24.93 -36.12 -39.51
CA LEU A 260 23.98 -35.93 -40.63
C LEU A 260 24.29 -36.85 -41.80
N LEU A 261 25.57 -37.03 -42.17
CA LEU A 261 25.97 -38.00 -43.20
C LEU A 261 25.64 -39.44 -42.80
N SER A 262 25.70 -39.79 -41.51
CA SER A 262 25.27 -41.11 -41.02
C SER A 262 23.74 -41.28 -40.99
N ILE A 263 22.99 -40.18 -40.76
CA ILE A 263 21.52 -40.15 -40.80
C ILE A 263 20.99 -40.27 -42.23
N PHE A 264 21.67 -39.66 -43.21
CA PHE A 264 21.36 -39.86 -44.63
C PHE A 264 21.68 -41.26 -45.14
N SER A 265 22.47 -42.05 -44.38
CA SER A 265 22.76 -43.46 -44.69
C SER A 265 21.78 -44.45 -44.04
N GLN A 266 20.82 -43.99 -43.23
CA GLN A 266 19.87 -44.85 -42.50
C GLN A 266 18.39 -44.53 -42.73
N LYS A 267 18.06 -43.69 -43.71
CA LYS A 267 16.68 -43.29 -43.98
C LYS A 267 15.95 -44.28 -44.90
N ASP A 268 15.80 -45.51 -44.41
CA ASP A 268 14.77 -46.47 -44.82
C ASP A 268 14.38 -47.28 -43.57
N LYS A 269 13.60 -46.64 -42.67
CA LYS A 269 12.47 -47.22 -41.91
C LYS A 269 12.06 -46.35 -40.71
N ASN A 270 10.74 -46.17 -40.63
CA ASN A 270 9.89 -45.99 -39.46
C ASN A 270 9.76 -44.60 -38.80
N GLU A 271 8.59 -44.01 -39.10
CA GLU A 271 7.47 -43.74 -38.20
C GLU A 271 7.67 -43.00 -36.86
N SER A 272 6.86 -41.95 -36.75
CA SER A 272 6.06 -41.59 -35.58
C SER A 272 6.80 -41.26 -34.28
N ASN A 273 6.93 -39.96 -34.00
CA ASN A 273 6.59 -39.48 -32.67
C ASN A 273 6.04 -38.05 -32.70
N LYS A 274 4.80 -37.96 -32.21
CA LYS A 274 4.06 -36.76 -31.85
C LYS A 274 4.60 -36.17 -30.54
N ASP A 275 4.45 -34.86 -30.43
CA ASP A 275 4.35 -34.09 -29.19
C ASP A 275 5.57 -34.10 -28.25
N LYS A 276 6.56 -33.28 -28.61
CA LYS A 276 7.33 -32.52 -27.63
C LYS A 276 7.14 -31.05 -27.94
N GLU A 277 6.33 -30.37 -27.13
CA GLU A 277 6.41 -28.91 -27.00
C GLU A 277 7.83 -28.59 -26.52
N GLU A 278 8.65 -28.15 -27.47
CA GLU A 278 9.94 -27.56 -27.20
C GLU A 278 9.68 -26.21 -26.54
N ILE A 279 9.72 -26.17 -25.20
CA ILE A 279 9.81 -24.93 -24.45
C ILE A 279 11.11 -24.28 -24.93
N VAL A 280 11.00 -23.26 -25.76
CA VAL A 280 12.13 -22.43 -26.18
C VAL A 280 12.62 -21.68 -24.94
N ILE A 281 13.58 -22.27 -24.25
CA ILE A 281 14.36 -21.62 -23.20
C ILE A 281 15.20 -20.56 -23.92
N THR A 282 14.77 -19.30 -23.94
CA THR A 282 15.70 -18.19 -24.19
C THR A 282 16.71 -18.22 -23.05
N ALA A 283 17.87 -18.80 -23.32
CA ALA A 283 18.85 -19.15 -22.31
C ALA A 283 19.49 -17.89 -21.71
N THR A 284 19.03 -17.48 -20.53
CA THR A 284 19.77 -16.59 -19.64
C THR A 284 21.05 -17.35 -19.25
N ASN A 285 22.20 -17.00 -19.83
CA ASN A 285 23.43 -17.77 -19.65
C ASN A 285 24.27 -17.26 -18.48
N SER A 286 24.05 -16.02 -18.04
CA SER A 286 24.82 -15.36 -17.00
C SER A 286 23.97 -14.43 -16.12
N ALA A 287 24.52 -14.01 -14.98
CA ALA A 287 23.91 -12.97 -14.16
C ALA A 287 23.85 -11.60 -14.88
N ALA A 288 24.81 -11.34 -15.78
CA ALA A 288 24.81 -10.15 -16.63
C ALA A 288 23.59 -10.15 -17.58
N ASP A 289 23.25 -11.28 -18.19
CA ASP A 289 22.06 -11.41 -19.04
C ASP A 289 20.78 -11.14 -18.24
N LEU A 290 20.70 -11.70 -17.02
CA LEU A 290 19.54 -11.53 -16.17
C LEU A 290 19.29 -10.05 -15.81
N PHE A 291 20.31 -9.38 -15.27
CA PHE A 291 20.14 -8.03 -14.73
C PHE A 291 20.23 -6.94 -15.79
N ALA A 292 21.03 -7.14 -16.85
CA ALA A 292 21.17 -6.15 -17.90
C ALA A 292 20.09 -6.28 -18.97
N ASP A 293 19.61 -7.48 -19.31
CA ASP A 293 18.65 -7.65 -20.39
C ASP A 293 17.30 -8.14 -19.88
N ASP A 294 17.24 -9.30 -19.23
CA ASP A 294 15.97 -9.98 -18.97
C ASP A 294 15.07 -9.22 -18.00
N LEU A 295 15.60 -8.72 -16.88
CA LEU A 295 14.81 -7.98 -15.89
C LEU A 295 14.37 -6.60 -16.44
N PRO A 296 15.23 -5.77 -17.06
CA PRO A 296 14.79 -4.53 -17.69
C PRO A 296 13.78 -4.76 -18.83
N ASN A 297 13.96 -5.78 -19.67
CA ASN A 297 13.01 -6.10 -20.73
C ASN A 297 11.69 -6.60 -20.18
N GLN A 298 11.71 -7.48 -19.17
CA GLN A 298 10.48 -7.94 -18.50
C GLN A 298 9.76 -6.77 -17.84
N LEU A 299 10.49 -5.86 -17.18
CA LEU A 299 9.91 -4.66 -16.59
C LEU A 299 9.25 -3.78 -17.67
N ARG A 300 9.94 -3.54 -18.80
CA ARG A 300 9.40 -2.79 -19.93
C ARG A 300 8.12 -3.43 -20.47
N GLU A 301 8.14 -4.74 -20.72
CA GLU A 301 6.99 -5.50 -21.22
C GLU A 301 5.81 -5.46 -20.24
N SER A 302 6.06 -5.68 -18.94
CA SER A 302 5.03 -5.64 -17.90
C SER A 302 4.47 -4.22 -17.68
N LEU A 303 5.19 -3.17 -18.08
CA LEU A 303 4.72 -1.78 -18.08
C LEU A 303 4.00 -1.39 -19.38
N GLU A 304 4.40 -1.95 -20.53
CA GLU A 304 3.80 -1.72 -21.85
C GLU A 304 2.52 -2.52 -22.09
N ASP A 305 2.30 -3.63 -21.37
CA ASP A 305 1.08 -4.41 -21.47
C ASP A 305 -0.14 -3.49 -21.26
N ARG A 306 -1.07 -3.45 -22.22
CA ARG A 306 -2.27 -2.60 -22.22
C ARG A 306 -3.21 -2.87 -21.04
N ARG A 307 -2.99 -3.97 -20.30
CA ARG A 307 -3.65 -4.26 -19.02
C ARG A 307 -3.09 -3.44 -17.86
N THR A 308 -1.86 -2.96 -17.98
CA THR A 308 -1.28 -1.91 -17.13
C THR A 308 -1.95 -0.61 -17.54
N SER A 309 -3.08 -0.29 -16.93
CA SER A 309 -3.80 0.94 -17.24
C SER A 309 -3.00 2.13 -16.66
N LEU A 310 -2.02 2.63 -17.41
CA LEU A 310 -1.41 3.93 -17.17
C LEU A 310 -2.42 5.02 -17.55
N GLY A 311 -3.44 5.19 -16.70
CA GLY A 311 -4.47 6.22 -16.75
C GLY A 311 -5.50 6.05 -17.86
N LEU A 312 -6.75 5.76 -17.48
CA LEU A 312 -8.00 6.32 -18.04
C LEU A 312 -9.27 5.66 -17.46
N GLU A 313 -9.17 4.48 -16.85
CA GLU A 313 -10.27 3.90 -16.05
C GLU A 313 -10.10 4.26 -14.57
N ILE A 314 -11.21 4.35 -13.83
CA ILE A 314 -11.26 4.86 -12.46
C ILE A 314 -10.16 4.22 -11.64
N ASN A 315 -9.21 5.07 -11.25
CA ASN A 315 -7.97 4.70 -10.60
C ASN A 315 -8.30 4.12 -9.22
N ALA A 316 -8.48 2.79 -9.12
CA ALA A 316 -8.82 2.13 -7.86
C ALA A 316 -7.75 2.41 -6.77
N VAL A 317 -6.51 2.69 -7.18
CA VAL A 317 -5.38 3.01 -6.28
C VAL A 317 -5.27 4.50 -5.97
N GLY A 318 -5.51 5.41 -6.91
CA GLY A 318 -5.71 6.83 -6.62
C GLY A 318 -6.91 7.05 -5.72
N SER A 319 -7.95 6.25 -5.91
CA SER A 319 -9.11 6.21 -5.03
C SER A 319 -8.74 5.60 -3.67
N ALA A 320 -7.91 4.55 -3.62
CA ALA A 320 -7.42 3.97 -2.35
C ALA A 320 -6.48 4.92 -1.58
N PHE A 321 -5.61 5.67 -2.27
CA PHE A 321 -4.73 6.67 -1.69
C PHE A 321 -5.49 7.93 -1.27
N GLN A 322 -6.45 8.39 -2.07
CA GLN A 322 -7.36 9.47 -1.67
C GLN A 322 -8.25 9.01 -0.51
N LEU A 323 -8.66 7.74 -0.47
CA LEU A 323 -9.37 7.15 0.66
C LEU A 323 -8.47 7.06 1.90
N GLU A 324 -7.19 6.75 1.73
CA GLU A 324 -6.22 6.76 2.81
C GLU A 324 -5.97 8.18 3.34
N ASP A 325 -5.75 9.17 2.47
CA ASP A 325 -5.62 10.58 2.86
C ASP A 325 -6.90 11.10 3.55
N ALA A 326 -8.08 10.78 2.98
CA ALA A 326 -9.36 11.13 3.58
C ALA A 326 -9.57 10.41 4.93
N ARG A 327 -9.15 9.15 5.06
CA ARG A 327 -9.13 8.40 6.32
C ARG A 327 -8.21 9.07 7.36
N GLU A 328 -6.98 9.42 7.01
CA GLU A 328 -6.04 10.06 7.95
C GLU A 328 -6.54 11.44 8.41
N LYS A 329 -7.12 12.22 7.48
CA LYS A 329 -7.82 13.47 7.81
C LYS A 329 -8.98 13.21 8.76
N LEU A 330 -9.79 12.18 8.51
CA LEU A 330 -10.91 11.80 9.36
C LEU A 330 -10.45 11.33 10.73
N ILE A 331 -9.39 10.52 10.82
CA ILE A 331 -8.76 10.11 12.09
C ILE A 331 -8.37 11.35 12.89
N THR A 332 -7.66 12.30 12.27
CA THR A 332 -7.24 13.54 12.92
C THR A 332 -8.43 14.36 13.41
N ARG A 333 -9.49 14.50 12.58
CA ARG A 333 -10.72 15.21 12.96
C ARG A 333 -11.45 14.50 14.12
N LEU A 334 -11.53 13.17 14.11
CA LEU A 334 -12.13 12.36 15.17
C LEU A 334 -11.36 12.46 16.49
N GLU A 335 -10.02 12.45 16.43
CA GLU A 335 -9.17 12.67 17.60
C GLU A 335 -9.37 14.06 18.20
N ALA A 336 -9.40 15.10 17.37
CA ALA A 336 -9.68 16.46 17.82
C ALA A 336 -11.09 16.58 18.42
N TYR A 337 -12.09 15.95 17.80
CA TYR A 337 -13.45 15.90 18.31
C TYR A 337 -13.52 15.22 19.68
N LEU A 338 -12.90 14.05 19.83
CA LEU A 338 -12.85 13.32 21.09
C LEU A 338 -12.12 14.13 22.16
N ALA A 339 -10.95 14.70 21.88
CA ALA A 339 -10.21 15.54 22.83
C ALA A 339 -11.03 16.75 23.32
N LYS A 340 -11.90 17.31 22.47
CA LYS A 340 -12.81 18.41 22.82
C LYS A 340 -13.98 17.95 23.71
N ARG A 341 -14.35 16.67 23.67
CA ARG A 341 -15.59 16.12 24.22
C ARG A 341 -15.39 15.15 25.39
N ALA A 342 -14.23 14.53 25.48
CA ALA A 342 -13.86 13.54 26.47
C ALA A 342 -12.36 13.52 26.73
N GLU A 343 -11.99 13.25 27.97
CA GLU A 343 -10.63 12.98 28.40
C GLU A 343 -10.36 11.47 28.31
N LEU A 344 -9.29 11.05 27.64
CA LEU A 344 -8.86 9.66 27.66
C LEU A 344 -8.19 9.38 29.02
N ILE A 345 -8.82 8.54 29.85
CA ILE A 345 -8.30 8.21 31.19
C ILE A 345 -7.12 7.23 31.07
N ASN A 346 -7.35 6.12 30.38
CA ASN A 346 -6.34 5.08 30.17
C ASN A 346 -6.68 4.24 28.93
N THR A 347 -5.73 3.40 28.54
CA THR A 347 -5.90 2.38 27.50
C THR A 347 -5.39 1.06 28.05
N GLU A 348 -6.27 0.08 28.15
CA GLU A 348 -5.90 -1.28 28.54
C GLU A 348 -5.63 -2.07 27.26
N LYS A 349 -4.43 -2.64 27.14
CA LYS A 349 -4.05 -3.47 25.99
C LYS A 349 -3.83 -4.89 26.48
N ASN A 350 -4.61 -5.80 25.93
CA ASN A 350 -4.40 -7.24 25.96
C ASN A 350 -4.07 -7.72 24.54
N ASP A 351 -3.61 -8.97 24.40
CA ASP A 351 -3.21 -9.56 23.12
C ASP A 351 -4.36 -9.50 22.10
N SER A 352 -5.57 -9.80 22.54
CA SER A 352 -6.77 -9.88 21.70
C SER A 352 -7.74 -8.70 21.89
N VAL A 353 -7.48 -7.76 22.80
CA VAL A 353 -8.42 -6.69 23.12
C VAL A 353 -7.70 -5.37 23.43
N VAL A 354 -8.16 -4.27 22.86
CA VAL A 354 -7.82 -2.91 23.30
C VAL A 354 -9.06 -2.25 23.87
N ILE A 355 -8.95 -1.75 25.09
CA ILE A 355 -10.02 -1.03 25.77
C ILE A 355 -9.59 0.42 25.92
N TYR A 356 -10.41 1.34 25.42
CA TYR A 356 -10.25 2.78 25.64
C TYR A 356 -11.30 3.26 26.64
N ASN A 357 -10.85 3.90 27.71
CA ASN A 357 -11.74 4.44 28.73
C ASN A 357 -11.76 5.97 28.64
N TYR A 358 -12.89 6.53 28.22
CA TYR A 358 -13.09 7.96 28.06
C TYR A 358 -13.98 8.52 29.17
N ARG A 359 -13.58 9.65 29.76
CA ARG A 359 -14.41 10.46 30.65
C ARG A 359 -14.99 11.63 29.86
N PRO A 360 -16.30 11.72 29.66
CA PRO A 360 -16.88 12.88 29.00
C PRO A 360 -16.59 14.18 29.78
N ILE A 361 -16.33 15.26 29.06
CA ILE A 361 -16.13 16.59 29.66
C ILE A 361 -17.49 17.19 29.98
N ASP A 362 -17.67 17.60 31.25
CA ASP A 362 -18.86 18.28 31.72
C ASP A 362 -18.94 19.69 31.11
N ARG A 363 -20.00 19.93 30.32
CA ARG A 363 -20.28 21.23 29.70
C ARG A 363 -21.48 21.95 30.33
N GLY A 364 -21.93 21.47 31.49
CA GLY A 364 -23.02 22.07 32.26
C GLY A 364 -24.40 21.54 31.90
N ILE A 365 -25.41 22.10 32.58
CA ILE A 365 -26.78 21.56 32.70
C ILE A 365 -27.61 21.59 31.41
N PHE A 366 -27.20 22.38 30.40
CA PHE A 366 -27.93 22.50 29.14
C PHE A 366 -27.52 21.43 28.12
N TYR A 367 -26.49 20.64 28.42
CA TYR A 367 -26.01 19.59 27.55
C TYR A 367 -26.77 18.28 27.75
N ASN A 368 -27.21 17.69 26.64
CA ASN A 368 -27.83 16.37 26.64
C ASN A 368 -26.76 15.31 26.88
N LYS A 369 -26.64 14.87 28.14
CA LYS A 369 -25.60 13.94 28.60
C LYS A 369 -25.63 12.62 27.86
N ALA A 370 -26.80 12.00 27.75
CA ALA A 370 -26.97 10.72 27.09
C ALA A 370 -26.57 10.80 25.60
N LEU A 371 -26.97 11.88 24.92
CA LEU A 371 -26.59 12.13 23.53
C LEU A 371 -25.07 12.35 23.39
N GLN A 372 -24.44 13.06 24.32
CA GLN A 372 -22.98 13.27 24.29
C GLN A 372 -22.21 11.96 24.51
N GLU A 373 -22.61 11.14 25.48
CA GLU A 373 -21.98 9.84 25.77
C GLU A 373 -22.07 8.89 24.58
N ALA A 374 -23.26 8.77 23.98
CA ALA A 374 -23.46 7.95 22.80
C ALA A 374 -22.62 8.43 21.60
N ARG A 375 -22.49 9.75 21.40
CA ARG A 375 -21.63 10.30 20.33
C ARG A 375 -20.14 10.08 20.59
N ILE A 376 -19.69 10.13 21.85
CA ILE A 376 -18.31 9.77 22.22
C ILE A 376 -18.05 8.30 21.91
N GLU A 377 -18.99 7.42 22.28
CA GLU A 377 -18.90 6.00 22.00
C GLU A 377 -18.82 5.71 20.50
N ILE A 378 -19.69 6.32 19.68
CA ILE A 378 -19.67 6.17 18.22
C ILE A 378 -18.34 6.65 17.64
N ALA A 379 -17.90 7.85 18.00
CA ALA A 379 -16.65 8.42 17.48
C ALA A 379 -15.43 7.59 17.88
N ALA A 380 -15.37 7.11 19.12
CA ALA A 380 -14.27 6.30 19.62
C ALA A 380 -14.26 4.89 19.01
N ASN A 381 -15.42 4.24 18.85
CA ASN A 381 -15.54 2.98 18.12
C ASN A 381 -15.10 3.12 16.67
N PHE A 382 -15.57 4.16 15.99
CA PHE A 382 -15.20 4.39 14.59
C PHE A 382 -13.71 4.71 14.44
N LEU A 383 -13.16 5.57 15.29
CA LEU A 383 -11.72 5.86 15.32
C LEU A 383 -10.89 4.59 15.55
N ALA A 384 -11.32 3.72 16.45
CA ALA A 384 -10.65 2.44 16.68
C ALA A 384 -10.71 1.55 15.44
N GLU A 385 -11.89 1.40 14.81
CA GLU A 385 -12.04 0.65 13.54
C GLU A 385 -11.10 1.20 12.46
N LEU A 386 -11.03 2.52 12.27
CA LEU A 386 -10.15 3.15 11.28
C LEU A 386 -8.66 2.91 11.55
N LYS A 387 -8.22 3.06 12.81
CA LYS A 387 -6.83 2.78 13.22
C LYS A 387 -6.46 1.31 13.07
N HIS A 388 -7.43 0.40 13.21
CA HIS A 388 -7.20 -1.04 13.04
C HIS A 388 -7.23 -1.49 11.59
N MET A 389 -8.00 -0.82 10.73
CA MET A 389 -7.95 -1.06 9.28
C MET A 389 -6.55 -0.81 8.71
N GLN A 390 -5.74 0.03 9.34
CA GLN A 390 -4.33 0.29 8.99
C GLN A 390 -3.38 -0.92 9.13
N LEU A 391 -3.82 -2.04 9.74
CA LEU A 391 -2.91 -3.09 10.26
C LEU A 391 -3.04 -4.49 9.63
N ASN A 392 -3.96 -4.75 8.69
CA ASN A 392 -4.18 -6.11 8.15
C ASN A 392 -3.75 -6.23 6.69
N ASP A 393 -2.84 -7.16 6.37
CA ASP A 393 -2.54 -7.54 4.98
C ASP A 393 -2.73 -9.04 4.66
N GLU A 394 -2.76 -9.98 5.62
CA GLU A 394 -2.78 -11.42 5.26
C GLU A 394 -3.55 -12.35 6.21
N SER A 395 -4.89 -12.32 6.22
CA SER A 395 -5.63 -13.50 6.70
C SER A 395 -6.79 -13.83 5.75
N ARG A 396 -6.92 -15.12 5.43
CA ARG A 396 -7.79 -15.71 4.40
C ARG A 396 -9.29 -15.41 4.50
N ASN A 397 -9.74 -14.52 5.38
CA ASN A 397 -11.14 -14.08 5.45
C ASN A 397 -11.34 -12.56 5.61
N TYR A 398 -10.28 -11.75 5.69
CA TYR A 398 -10.41 -10.28 5.71
C TYR A 398 -9.25 -9.65 4.92
N GLN A 399 -9.60 -9.12 3.75
CA GLN A 399 -8.71 -8.43 2.81
C GLN A 399 -8.18 -7.11 3.40
N SER A 400 -7.05 -6.66 2.86
CA SER A 400 -6.27 -5.55 3.39
C SER A 400 -6.90 -4.17 3.24
N ILE A 401 -6.15 -3.16 3.68
CA ILE A 401 -6.37 -1.70 3.63
C ILE A 401 -7.00 -1.20 2.30
N THR A 402 -6.89 -1.99 1.22
CA THR A 402 -7.37 -1.72 -0.14
C THR A 402 -8.81 -2.15 -0.41
N ASN A 403 -9.64 -2.45 0.61
CA ASN A 403 -11.07 -2.72 0.41
C ASN A 403 -11.96 -1.51 0.82
N PRO A 404 -12.29 -0.61 -0.13
CA PRO A 404 -13.21 0.51 0.07
C PRO A 404 -14.55 0.11 0.68
N GLN A 405 -15.00 -1.13 0.49
CA GLN A 405 -16.26 -1.61 1.07
C GLN A 405 -16.18 -1.72 2.58
N LEU A 406 -15.04 -2.13 3.15
CA LEU A 406 -14.90 -2.23 4.60
C LEU A 406 -14.92 -0.84 5.25
N PHE A 407 -14.21 0.12 4.64
CA PHE A 407 -14.28 1.51 5.06
C PHE A 407 -15.70 2.05 4.95
N ALA A 408 -16.36 1.86 3.79
CA ALA A 408 -17.74 2.31 3.59
C ALA A 408 -18.70 1.68 4.58
N GLN A 409 -18.58 0.37 4.87
CA GLN A 409 -19.43 -0.30 5.86
C GLN A 409 -19.21 0.27 7.27
N ALA A 410 -17.96 0.47 7.70
CA ALA A 410 -17.68 1.09 8.99
C ALA A 410 -18.22 2.52 9.06
N PHE A 411 -18.02 3.29 8.00
CA PHE A 411 -18.53 4.64 7.85
C PHE A 411 -20.07 4.69 7.91
N ILE A 412 -20.76 3.88 7.12
CA ILE A 412 -22.24 3.80 7.09
C ILE A 412 -22.77 3.41 8.46
N ARG A 413 -22.19 2.40 9.11
CA ARG A 413 -22.58 2.02 10.48
C ARG A 413 -22.43 3.17 11.47
N ALA A 414 -21.33 3.93 11.39
CA ALA A 414 -21.12 5.09 12.27
C ALA A 414 -22.13 6.22 11.96
N PHE A 415 -22.41 6.46 10.68
CA PHE A 415 -23.38 7.46 10.22
C PHE A 415 -24.80 7.12 10.69
N GLU A 416 -25.30 5.92 10.39
CA GLU A 416 -26.62 5.44 10.78
C GLU A 416 -26.80 5.45 12.30
N LYS A 417 -25.83 4.92 13.05
CA LYS A 417 -25.87 4.96 14.52
C LYS A 417 -25.94 6.38 15.06
N ASN A 418 -25.24 7.34 14.47
CA ASN A 418 -25.29 8.73 14.91
C ASN A 418 -26.68 9.35 14.64
N ILE A 419 -27.30 9.06 13.49
CA ILE A 419 -28.66 9.50 13.18
C ILE A 419 -29.68 8.85 14.12
N ASP A 420 -29.58 7.55 14.37
CA ASP A 420 -30.49 6.82 15.27
C ASP A 420 -30.41 7.35 16.69
N VAL A 421 -29.19 7.54 17.20
CA VAL A 421 -28.95 8.11 18.54
C VAL A 421 -29.49 9.54 18.61
N TYR A 422 -29.33 10.35 17.57
CA TYR A 422 -29.94 11.68 17.52
C TYR A 422 -31.47 11.59 17.57
N ASN A 423 -32.08 10.78 16.71
CA ASN A 423 -33.54 10.65 16.64
C ASN A 423 -34.18 10.17 17.95
N ASN A 424 -33.47 9.33 18.69
CA ASN A 424 -33.95 8.71 19.93
C ASN A 424 -33.61 9.51 21.18
N LEU A 425 -32.43 10.13 21.25
CA LEU A 425 -31.93 10.80 22.46
C LEU A 425 -32.03 12.32 22.39
N ALA A 426 -32.17 12.94 21.21
CA ALA A 426 -32.36 14.38 21.12
C ALA A 426 -33.66 14.78 21.83
N ARG A 427 -33.57 15.85 22.61
CA ARG A 427 -34.74 16.45 23.25
C ARG A 427 -35.63 17.06 22.17
N LYS A 428 -36.92 16.80 22.26
CA LYS A 428 -37.93 17.32 21.34
C LYS A 428 -38.97 18.12 22.11
N LEU A 429 -39.40 19.25 21.54
CA LEU A 429 -40.57 19.99 22.00
C LEU A 429 -41.86 19.23 21.64
N PRO A 430 -42.99 19.58 22.28
CA PRO A 430 -44.31 19.14 21.83
C PRO A 430 -44.50 19.43 20.34
N GLY A 431 -44.92 18.42 19.57
CA GLY A 431 -44.97 18.49 18.11
C GLY A 431 -43.74 17.94 17.39
N GLY A 432 -42.75 17.41 18.12
CA GLY A 432 -41.61 16.67 17.55
C GLY A 432 -40.44 17.54 17.09
N ILE A 433 -40.45 18.84 17.39
CA ILE A 433 -39.40 19.78 16.97
C ILE A 433 -38.14 19.54 17.82
N PRO A 434 -36.98 19.20 17.23
CA PRO A 434 -35.76 18.96 17.98
C PRO A 434 -35.20 20.25 18.60
N ILE A 435 -34.74 20.14 19.85
CA ILE A 435 -34.05 21.22 20.58
C ILE A 435 -32.53 21.07 20.44
N ASP A 436 -32.06 19.82 20.44
CA ASP A 436 -30.65 19.51 20.29
C ASP A 436 -30.25 19.51 18.81
N ASP A 437 -29.05 20.02 18.53
CA ASP A 437 -28.47 20.02 17.20
C ASP A 437 -27.93 18.62 16.81
N ILE A 438 -28.00 18.31 15.51
CA ILE A 438 -27.43 17.11 14.91
C ILE A 438 -25.91 17.01 15.15
N GLY A 439 -25.26 18.16 15.38
CA GLY A 439 -23.97 18.29 16.03
C GLY A 439 -22.76 18.03 15.15
N GLU A 440 -21.58 18.41 15.67
CA GLU A 440 -20.29 18.40 14.95
C GLU A 440 -19.90 17.03 14.38
N LEU A 441 -20.25 15.92 15.06
CA LEU A 441 -19.96 14.57 14.56
C LEU A 441 -20.75 14.26 13.27
N ALA A 442 -22.01 14.68 13.19
CA ALA A 442 -22.82 14.47 11.99
C ALA A 442 -22.26 15.25 10.79
N VAL A 443 -21.85 16.50 11.02
CA VAL A 443 -21.22 17.35 9.99
C VAL A 443 -19.93 16.70 9.48
N MET A 444 -19.06 16.23 10.38
CA MET A 444 -17.81 15.57 10.02
C MET A 444 -18.04 14.29 9.19
N LEU A 445 -19.03 13.48 9.57
CA LEU A 445 -19.37 12.27 8.82
C LEU A 445 -19.97 12.63 7.45
N ASP A 446 -20.77 13.69 7.33
CA ASP A 446 -21.30 14.14 6.05
C ASP A 446 -20.22 14.71 5.12
N GLU A 447 -19.28 15.49 5.65
CA GLU A 447 -18.09 15.95 4.91
C GLU A 447 -17.31 14.75 4.35
N MET A 448 -17.09 13.72 5.17
CA MET A 448 -16.44 12.49 4.72
C MET A 448 -17.26 11.77 3.65
N ARG A 449 -18.59 11.73 3.78
CA ARG A 449 -19.49 11.17 2.75
C ARG A 449 -19.30 11.86 1.40
N MET A 450 -19.16 13.18 1.42
CA MET A 450 -18.91 13.99 0.22
C MET A 450 -17.48 13.81 -0.31
N GLU A 451 -16.47 13.67 0.55
CA GLU A 451 -15.12 13.30 0.14
C GLU A 451 -15.12 11.91 -0.53
N MET A 452 -15.78 10.90 0.05
CA MET A 452 -15.93 9.57 -0.55
C MET A 452 -16.67 9.59 -1.89
N LYS A 453 -17.66 10.46 -2.06
CA LYS A 453 -18.35 10.67 -3.34
C LYS A 453 -17.41 11.15 -4.43
N ASN A 454 -16.47 12.03 -4.07
CA ASN A 454 -15.48 12.56 -5.00
C ASN A 454 -14.41 11.52 -5.36
N ILE A 455 -14.09 10.64 -4.40
CA ILE A 455 -13.14 9.53 -4.56
C ILE A 455 -13.74 8.41 -5.44
N TYR A 456 -15.01 8.05 -5.24
CA TYR A 456 -15.70 6.97 -5.96
C TYR A 456 -16.91 7.49 -6.74
N PRO A 457 -16.74 7.90 -8.01
CA PRO A 457 -17.85 8.35 -8.83
C PRO A 457 -18.86 7.24 -9.13
N LYS A 458 -20.06 7.63 -9.59
CA LYS A 458 -21.29 6.83 -9.66
C LYS A 458 -21.16 5.46 -10.34
N ASP A 459 -20.20 5.33 -11.24
CA ASP A 459 -20.02 4.16 -12.11
C ASP A 459 -19.10 3.07 -11.50
N VAL A 460 -18.50 3.30 -10.33
CA VAL A 460 -17.67 2.29 -9.64
C VAL A 460 -18.55 1.19 -9.03
N LYS A 461 -18.50 0.00 -9.65
CA LYS A 461 -19.07 -1.24 -9.11
C LYS A 461 -17.95 -2.04 -8.47
N LEU A 462 -18.03 -2.26 -7.16
CA LEU A 462 -17.09 -3.12 -6.47
C LEU A 462 -17.54 -4.57 -6.63
N SER A 463 -16.60 -5.43 -7.03
CA SER A 463 -16.82 -6.84 -7.30
C SER A 463 -17.37 -7.53 -6.04
N HIS A 464 -18.51 -8.23 -6.19
CA HIS A 464 -19.33 -8.89 -5.14
C HIS A 464 -20.46 -8.02 -4.58
N GLY A 465 -21.60 -7.94 -5.29
CA GLY A 465 -22.86 -7.47 -4.71
C GLY A 465 -23.77 -6.67 -5.66
N GLY A 466 -23.29 -6.18 -6.79
CA GLY A 466 -24.09 -5.45 -7.78
C GLY A 466 -24.56 -4.04 -7.35
N ILE A 467 -24.47 -3.71 -6.06
CA ILE A 467 -24.74 -2.40 -5.48
C ILE A 467 -23.50 -1.51 -5.67
N SER A 468 -23.66 -0.34 -6.30
CA SER A 468 -22.52 0.58 -6.48
C SER A 468 -22.16 1.28 -5.16
N MET A 469 -20.89 1.68 -5.01
CA MET A 469 -20.42 2.39 -3.81
C MET A 469 -21.23 3.67 -3.55
N TYR A 470 -21.66 4.33 -4.63
CA TYR A 470 -22.57 5.47 -4.59
C TYR A 470 -23.93 5.14 -3.95
N GLN A 471 -24.46 3.93 -4.18
CA GLN A 471 -25.70 3.47 -3.55
C GLN A 471 -25.47 3.09 -2.08
N GLN A 472 -24.34 2.46 -1.75
CA GLN A 472 -23.99 2.12 -0.38
C GLN A 472 -23.85 3.37 0.50
N LEU A 473 -23.28 4.45 -0.05
CA LEU A 473 -23.16 5.74 0.64
C LEU A 473 -24.48 6.52 0.75
N GLY A 474 -25.61 5.96 0.28
CA GLY A 474 -26.92 6.60 0.33
C GLY A 474 -27.05 7.84 -0.56
N LEU A 475 -26.23 7.96 -1.61
CA LEU A 475 -26.15 9.15 -2.46
C LEU A 475 -27.13 9.15 -3.65
N ASN A 476 -27.90 8.07 -3.83
CA ASN A 476 -28.93 7.97 -4.88
C ASN A 476 -30.17 8.78 -4.57
N GLU A 477 -30.45 9.00 -3.29
CA GLU A 477 -31.58 9.79 -2.86
C GLU A 477 -31.11 11.25 -2.74
N PRO A 478 -31.84 12.23 -3.30
CA PRO A 478 -31.57 13.62 -2.98
C PRO A 478 -31.60 13.74 -1.46
N THR A 479 -30.50 14.20 -0.87
CA THR A 479 -30.33 14.33 0.58
C THR A 479 -31.30 15.37 1.12
N GLN A 480 -32.59 15.03 1.21
CA GLN A 480 -33.63 15.87 1.81
C GLN A 480 -33.49 15.90 3.34
N GLN A 481 -32.67 15.03 3.93
CA GLN A 481 -32.54 14.89 5.39
C GLN A 481 -31.63 15.94 6.06
N LEU A 482 -30.74 16.62 5.32
CA LEU A 482 -29.89 17.69 5.87
C LEU A 482 -30.30 19.09 5.40
N GLN A 483 -31.19 19.20 4.44
CA GLN A 483 -31.69 20.50 3.93
C GLN A 483 -33.01 20.95 4.58
N ASN A 484 -33.68 20.05 5.33
CA ASN A 484 -34.99 20.32 5.94
C ASN A 484 -34.99 20.23 7.49
N VAL A 485 -33.84 20.34 8.15
CA VAL A 485 -33.75 20.44 9.63
C VAL A 485 -33.25 21.81 10.03
#